data_AF-A0A4Q5VGE2-F1
#
_entry.id   AF-A0A4Q5VGE2-F1
#
_cell.length_a   1.000
_cell.length_b   1.000
_cell.length_c   1.000
_cell.angle_alpha   90.00
_cell.angle_beta   90.00
_cell.angle_gamma   90.00
#
_symmetry.space_group_name_H-M   'P 1'
#
loop_
_entity.id
_entity.type
_entity.pdbx_description
1 polymer ?
#
loop_
_entity_poly.entity_id
_entity_poly.type
_entity_poly.pdbx_seq_one_letter_code
_entity_poly.pdbx_strand_id
1 'polypeptide(L)' 'MYCLCSDKSFSDIINYQSQARLPFKKLLDEFTDCTSTGCGSCIEPLQMELEEQGLLFYDSNCNAG' A
#
# COMPACT_ATOMS: atom_id res chain seq x y z
N MET A 1 11.32 -6.10 0.95
CA MET A 1 10.93 -6.40 2.35
C MET A 1 9.70 -7.30 2.33
N TYR A 2 9.39 -8.03 3.40
CA TYR A 2 8.10 -8.74 3.51
C TYR A 2 7.16 -7.90 4.35
N CYS A 3 5.94 -7.68 3.87
CA CYS A 3 4.90 -7.18 4.75
C CYS A 3 4.35 -8.40 5.49
N LEU A 4 4.82 -8.65 6.72
CA LEU A 4 4.43 -9.83 7.52
C LEU A 4 2.92 -9.95 7.72
N CYS A 5 2.18 -8.85 7.57
CA CYS A 5 0.75 -8.73 7.76
C CYS A 5 -0.05 -8.74 6.44
N SER A 6 0.62 -9.06 5.33
CA SER A 6 0.07 -9.26 3.99
C SER A 6 0.55 -10.63 3.52
N ASP A 7 -0.36 -11.49 3.05
CA ASP A 7 0.03 -12.77 2.41
C ASP A 7 0.69 -12.56 1.03
N LYS A 8 1.10 -11.33 0.72
CA LYS A 8 1.78 -10.90 -0.51
C LYS A 8 3.14 -10.30 -0.22
N SER A 9 4.07 -10.55 -1.14
CA SER A 9 5.39 -9.92 -1.12
C SER A 9 5.31 -8.45 -1.56
N PHE A 10 6.32 -7.64 -1.23
CA PHE A 10 6.39 -6.25 -1.72
C PHE A 10 6.35 -6.19 -3.26
N SER A 11 7.07 -7.10 -3.93
CA SER A 11 7.10 -7.16 -5.38
C SER A 11 5.72 -7.44 -5.99
N ASP A 12 4.90 -8.26 -5.34
CA ASP A 12 3.53 -8.51 -5.78
C ASP A 12 2.65 -7.26 -5.61
N ILE A 13 2.78 -6.55 -4.50
CA ILE A 13 2.04 -5.31 -4.22
C ILE A 13 2.43 -4.23 -5.23
N ILE A 14 3.73 -4.07 -5.52
CA ILE A 14 4.25 -3.10 -6.49
C ILE A 14 3.80 -3.46 -7.91
N ASN A 15 3.90 -4.74 -8.29
CA ASN A 15 3.46 -5.20 -9.60
C ASN A 15 1.95 -4.99 -9.80
N TYR A 16 1.16 -5.28 -8.77
CA TYR A 16 -0.27 -4.97 -8.78
C TYR A 16 -0.51 -3.46 -8.90
N GLN A 17 0.20 -2.65 -8.12
CA GLN A 17 0.05 -1.20 -8.15
C GLN A 17 0.43 -0.58 -9.49
N SER A 18 1.43 -1.13 -10.19
CA SER A 18 1.81 -0.74 -11.55
C SER A 18 0.66 -0.94 -12.56
N GLN A 19 -0.18 -1.95 -12.33
CA GLN A 19 -1.32 -2.30 -13.20
C GLN A 19 -2.61 -1.59 -12.78
N ALA A 20 -2.97 -1.65 -11.49
CA ALA A 20 -4.23 -1.16 -10.97
C ALA A 20 -4.23 0.34 -10.66
N ARG A 21 -3.05 0.91 -10.35
CA ARG A 21 -2.84 2.32 -9.96
C ARG A 21 -3.86 2.82 -8.94
N LEU A 22 -3.91 2.16 -7.80
CA LEU A 22 -4.83 2.53 -6.72
C LEU A 22 -4.26 3.67 -5.86
N PRO A 23 -5.10 4.48 -5.23
CA PRO A 23 -4.68 5.33 -4.11
C PRO A 23 -4.05 4.48 -3.00
N PHE A 24 -3.01 4.99 -2.33
CA PHE A 24 -2.20 4.28 -1.37
C PHE A 24 -3.03 3.63 -0.26
N LYS A 25 -4.03 4.35 0.26
CA LYS A 25 -4.97 3.79 1.25
C LYS A 25 -5.73 2.58 0.70
N LYS A 26 -6.25 2.65 -0.53
CA LYS A 26 -6.96 1.53 -1.16
C LYS A 26 -6.03 0.36 -1.48
N LEU A 27 -4.80 0.65 -1.91
CA LEU A 27 -3.77 -0.37 -2.11
C LEU A 27 -3.49 -1.11 -0.80
N LEU A 28 -3.37 -0.38 0.31
CA LEU A 28 -3.23 -1.00 1.63
C LEU A 28 -4.48 -1.82 1.97
N ASP A 29 -5.70 -1.32 1.76
CA ASP A 29 -6.93 -2.08 2.05
C ASP A 29 -7.05 -3.38 1.21
N GLU A 30 -6.50 -3.43 -0.01
CA GLU A 30 -6.49 -4.65 -0.85
C GLU A 30 -5.52 -5.73 -0.36
N PHE A 31 -4.42 -5.33 0.30
CA PHE A 31 -3.33 -6.25 0.68
C PHE A 31 -3.15 -6.42 2.17
N THR A 32 -3.67 -5.50 2.96
CA THR A 32 -3.64 -5.52 4.42
C THR A 32 -5.08 -5.57 4.89
N ASP A 33 -5.44 -6.63 5.59
CA ASP A 33 -6.72 -6.68 6.28
C ASP A 33 -6.64 -5.64 7.40
N CYS A 34 -7.32 -4.50 7.21
CA CYS A 34 -7.29 -3.35 8.13
C CYS A 34 -8.04 -3.66 9.45
N THR A 35 -8.14 -4.94 9.84
CA THR A 35 -8.74 -5.41 11.08
C THR A 35 -7.81 -5.15 12.25
N SER A 36 -7.64 -3.86 12.61
CA SER A 36 -7.16 -3.33 13.91
C SER A 36 -5.83 -3.85 14.48
N THR A 37 -5.14 -4.76 13.78
CA THR A 37 -4.03 -5.57 14.28
C THR A 37 -3.00 -5.88 13.18
N GLY A 38 -3.06 -5.14 12.07
CA GLY A 38 -1.97 -5.13 11.10
C GLY A 38 -0.76 -4.42 11.71
N CYS A 39 0.38 -5.07 11.73
CA CYS A 39 1.61 -4.61 12.38
C CYS A 39 2.13 -3.25 11.88
N GLY A 40 1.64 -2.73 10.74
CA GLY A 40 2.02 -1.44 10.17
C GLY A 40 3.50 -1.32 9.76
N SER A 41 4.33 -2.30 10.11
CA SER A 41 5.79 -2.29 9.97
C SER A 41 6.27 -2.20 8.53
N CYS A 42 5.40 -2.52 7.58
CA CYS A 42 5.71 -2.53 6.16
C CYS A 42 5.22 -1.28 5.43
N ILE A 43 4.43 -0.40 6.06
CA ILE A 43 3.79 0.75 5.40
C ILE A 43 4.83 1.78 4.97
N GLU A 44 5.70 2.22 5.88
CA GLU A 44 6.79 3.17 5.57
C GLU A 44 7.71 2.67 4.44
N PRO A 45 8.31 1.47 4.54
CA PRO A 45 9.18 0.98 3.47
C PRO A 45 8.43 0.73 2.15
N LEU A 46 7.15 0.35 2.19
CA LEU A 46 6.33 0.21 0.98
C LEU A 46 6.04 1.57 0.35
N GLN A 47 5.72 2.58 1.16
CA GLN A 47 5.47 3.94 0.69
C GLN A 47 6.72 4.50 0.00
N MET A 48 7.90 4.34 0.60
CA MET A 48 9.17 4.79 0.02
C MET A 48 9.45 4.11 -1.33
N GLU A 49 9.29 2.79 -1.40
CA GLU A 49 9.50 2.03 -2.64
C GLU A 49 8.49 2.43 -3.74
N LEU A 50 7.23 2.68 -3.39
CA LEU A 50 6.23 3.18 -4.33
C LEU A 50 6.55 4.61 -4.81
N GLU A 51 7.09 5.46 -3.92
CA GLU A 51 7.51 6.82 -4.27
C GLU A 51 8.70 6.80 -5.24
N GLU A 52 9.73 5.99 -4.97
CA GLU A 52 10.90 5.83 -5.84
C GLU A 52 10.50 5.33 -7.24
N GLN A 53 9.46 4.48 -7.33
CA GLN A 53 8.95 3.97 -8.60
C GLN A 53 7.89 4.87 -9.26
N GLY A 54 7.52 6.00 -8.65
CA GLY A 54 6.48 6.90 -9.18
C GLY A 54 5.08 6.27 -9.21
N LEU A 55 4.84 5.29 -8.34
CA LEU A 55 3.61 4.53 -8.20
C LEU A 55 2.80 4.91 -6.95
N LEU A 56 3.30 5.87 -6.16
CA LEU A 56 2.61 6.40 -4.99
C LEU A 56 1.55 7.43 -5.41
N PHE A 57 0.28 7.10 -5.18
CA PHE A 57 -0.84 8.00 -5.43
C PHE A 57 -1.62 8.19 -4.14
N TYR A 58 -1.98 9.42 -3.79
CA TYR A 58 -2.89 9.69 -2.68
C TYR A 58 -4.26 10.07 -3.22
N ASP A 59 -5.31 9.56 -2.58
CA ASP A 59 -6.67 9.97 -2.92
C ASP A 59 -6.81 11.45 -2.57
N SER A 60 -6.98 12.31 -3.58
CA SER A 60 -7.13 13.75 -3.37
C SER A 60 -8.52 14.14 -2.85
N ASN A 61 -9.39 13.17 -2.52
CA ASN A 61 -10.77 13.40 -2.08
C ASN A 61 -11.06 12.95 -0.64
N CYS A 62 -10.11 13.09 0.29
CA CYS A 62 -10.49 13.19 1.70
C CYS A 62 -11.00 14.61 1.97
N ASN A 63 -12.23 14.93 1.55
CA ASN A 63 -12.93 16.05 2.16
C ASN A 63 -13.13 15.67 3.63
N ALA A 64 -12.45 16.38 4.52
CA ALA A 64 -12.79 16.42 5.93
C ALA A 64 -14.26 16.83 6.04
N GLY A 65 -15.13 15.88 6.36
CA GLY A 65 -16.56 16.06 6.62
C GLY A 65 -16.92 15.35 7.90
#